data_AF-A0A8C0WM72-F1
#
_entry.id   AF-A0A8C0WM72-F1
#
_cell.length_a   1.000
_cell.length_b   1.000
_cell.length_c   1.000
_cell.angle_alpha   90.00
_cell.angle_beta   90.00
_cell.angle_gamma   90.00
#
_symmetry.space_group_name_H-M   'P 1'
#
loop_
_entity.id
_entity.type
_entity.pdbx_description
1 polymer ?
#
loop_
_entity_poly.entity_id
_entity_poly.type
_entity_poly.pdbx_seq_one_letter_code
_entity_poly.pdbx_strand_id
1 'polypeptide(L)'
;MDSCASRCNETFNQDATCQCDRQCPQHGDCCEDYEHLCTAEDEDPTESEALLELEEEGPANNLYLAPSSCQSRCGETYDKHHPCHCNDRCQEFGNCCKDFESLCGDHEGFSHSSDTITNEELKSVSEKIYSADTNKAQKEDIILNSQNRISPSETRDQVDRCPEPLFTYVNEQLFSKPTYAAFINLLNNYQRATGHGEHFSAQQLAEQDVFLREIMKTAVMKELYDFLHHQNRYSSEQEFVEDLKNMWFGLYSRGSEEGDSSGFEHVFSGEVKKDKVTGFHNWIRFYLQEKEGLVDYYSHNYDGPWNSYPDVLALQFNWDGYYKEVGSSFIGSSPEFEFALYSLCFIARPGKKCQLSLGGYPLAIQTYTWDKTTYGNGKKYIATAYVVSSTQ
;
A
#
# COMPACT_ATOMS: atom_id res chain seq x y z
N MET A 1 35.71 37.89 13.57
CA MET A 1 36.10 37.13 12.36
C MET A 1 35.29 37.77 11.27
N ASP A 2 35.84 38.80 10.64
CA ASP A 2 35.07 39.72 9.78
C ASP A 2 35.31 39.39 8.30
N SER A 3 35.30 38.09 7.98
CA SER A 3 35.61 37.56 6.65
C SER A 3 34.79 36.31 6.34
N CYS A 4 34.40 36.18 5.08
CA CYS A 4 33.72 35.03 4.50
C CYS A 4 34.65 33.93 3.97
N ALA A 5 35.96 34.05 4.17
CA ALA A 5 36.91 33.01 3.81
C ALA A 5 36.53 31.67 4.50
N SER A 6 36.16 30.67 3.70
CA SER A 6 35.66 29.35 4.14
C SER A 6 34.33 29.34 4.90
N ARG A 7 33.54 30.42 4.81
CA ARG A 7 32.23 30.58 5.47
C ARG A 7 31.07 30.85 4.51
N CYS A 8 31.32 30.81 3.20
CA CYS A 8 30.26 30.97 2.20
C CYS A 8 29.16 29.92 2.37
N ASN A 9 27.90 30.36 2.34
CA ASN A 9 26.70 29.53 2.53
C ASN A 9 26.53 28.94 3.95
N GLU A 10 27.11 29.56 4.97
CA GLU A 10 26.80 29.21 6.36
C GLU A 10 25.34 29.56 6.72
N THR A 11 24.84 29.02 7.83
CA THR A 11 23.55 29.43 8.40
C THR A 11 23.71 30.70 9.23
N PHE A 12 22.71 31.57 9.20
CA PHE A 12 22.67 32.81 9.99
C PHE A 12 23.10 32.60 11.44
N ASN A 13 24.04 33.42 11.89
CA ASN A 13 24.57 33.38 13.26
C ASN A 13 24.39 34.74 13.94
N GLN A 14 23.48 34.78 14.91
CA GLN A 14 23.13 36.01 15.64
C GLN A 14 24.30 36.63 16.43
N ASP A 15 25.30 35.84 16.80
CA ASP A 15 26.46 36.29 17.55
C ASP A 15 27.63 36.73 16.64
N ALA A 16 27.47 36.59 15.32
CA ALA A 16 28.48 37.01 14.34
C ALA A 16 28.37 38.52 14.04
N THR A 17 29.52 39.17 13.88
CA THR A 17 29.64 40.59 13.53
C THR A 17 29.18 40.89 12.10
N CYS A 18 29.18 39.88 11.23
CA CYS A 18 28.70 39.92 9.85
C CYS A 18 28.37 38.50 9.38
N GLN A 19 27.49 38.39 8.37
CA GLN A 19 27.00 37.11 7.84
C GLN A 19 27.64 36.74 6.50
N CYS A 20 27.74 35.44 6.24
CA CYS A 20 28.19 34.87 4.97
C CYS A 20 27.18 33.89 4.36
N ASP A 21 25.92 34.02 4.76
CA ASP A 21 24.79 33.27 4.22
C ASP A 21 24.19 33.96 2.98
N ARG A 22 23.43 33.21 2.17
CA ARG A 22 22.88 33.71 0.90
C ARG A 22 21.86 34.85 1.04
N GLN A 23 21.31 35.06 2.24
CA GLN A 23 20.32 36.09 2.52
C GLN A 23 20.93 37.38 3.05
N CYS A 24 22.23 37.39 3.41
CA CYS A 24 22.90 38.59 3.91
C CYS A 24 22.78 39.81 2.96
N PRO A 25 22.75 39.69 1.60
CA PRO A 25 22.59 40.85 0.74
C PRO A 25 21.20 41.49 0.86
N GLN A 26 20.19 40.70 1.24
CA GLN A 26 18.82 41.18 1.47
C GLN A 26 18.69 41.91 2.82
N HIS A 27 19.49 41.50 3.80
CA HIS A 27 19.48 42.04 5.16
C HIS A 27 20.53 43.15 5.40
N GLY A 28 21.49 43.30 4.50
CA GLY A 28 22.52 44.35 4.57
C GLY A 28 23.57 44.11 5.65
N ASP A 29 23.76 42.86 6.07
CA ASP A 29 24.65 42.44 7.17
C ASP A 29 25.79 41.51 6.70
N CYS A 30 26.07 41.46 5.39
CA CYS A 30 27.18 40.70 4.83
C CYS A 30 28.55 41.15 5.35
N CYS A 31 29.51 40.21 5.43
CA CYS A 31 30.91 40.59 5.58
C CYS A 31 31.42 41.32 4.32
N GLU A 32 32.42 42.19 4.50
CA GLU A 32 32.94 43.08 3.45
C GLU A 32 33.47 42.32 2.21
N ASP A 33 33.95 41.09 2.41
CA ASP A 33 34.51 40.24 1.36
C ASP A 33 33.50 39.24 0.76
N TYR A 34 32.21 39.30 1.13
CA TYR A 34 31.17 38.37 0.67
C TYR A 34 31.01 38.37 -0.86
N GLU A 35 30.90 39.54 -1.50
CA GLU A 35 30.77 39.61 -2.98
C GLU A 35 32.02 39.08 -3.69
N HIS A 36 33.21 39.29 -3.11
CA HIS A 36 34.43 38.83 -3.77
C HIS A 36 34.65 37.31 -3.61
N LEU A 37 34.20 36.72 -2.50
CA LEU A 37 34.49 35.32 -2.17
C LEU A 37 33.32 34.37 -2.43
N CYS A 38 32.09 34.83 -2.31
CA CYS A 38 30.90 33.98 -2.30
C CYS A 38 29.96 34.20 -3.50
N THR A 39 30.17 35.23 -4.34
CA THR A 39 29.35 35.48 -5.55
C THR A 39 30.10 35.27 -6.87
N ALA A 40 31.31 34.71 -6.84
CA ALA A 40 32.18 34.55 -8.02
C ALA A 40 31.90 33.28 -8.88
N GLU A 41 30.75 32.61 -8.72
CA GLU A 41 30.38 31.44 -9.55
C GLU A 41 29.32 31.74 -10.63
N ASP A 42 28.94 33.00 -10.87
CA ASP A 42 27.87 33.37 -11.82
C ASP A 42 28.27 34.48 -12.83
N GLU A 43 29.40 34.34 -13.56
CA GLU A 43 29.64 35.19 -14.75
C GLU A 43 30.22 34.41 -15.95
N ASP A 44 29.38 34.29 -16.99
CA ASP A 44 29.71 33.83 -18.35
C ASP A 44 29.86 35.06 -19.28
N PRO A 45 30.96 35.23 -20.05
CA PRO A 45 31.08 36.32 -21.02
C PRO A 45 31.02 35.87 -22.49
N THR A 46 30.23 36.60 -23.27
CA THR A 46 29.86 36.43 -24.68
C THR A 46 30.87 36.93 -25.74
N GLU A 47 30.87 36.23 -26.90
CA GLU A 47 31.17 36.62 -28.31
C GLU A 47 32.59 37.00 -28.82
N SER A 48 33.17 36.24 -29.78
CA SER A 48 33.17 36.55 -31.24
C SER A 48 34.03 35.58 -32.10
N GLU A 49 33.46 35.12 -33.23
CA GLU A 49 34.03 34.65 -34.52
C GLU A 49 35.32 33.80 -34.62
N ALA A 50 35.20 32.55 -35.13
CA ALA A 50 35.69 32.12 -36.46
C ALA A 50 35.94 30.59 -36.57
N LEU A 51 35.27 29.95 -37.55
CA LEU A 51 35.68 28.82 -38.39
C LEU A 51 36.37 27.58 -37.77
N LEU A 52 35.70 26.41 -37.75
CA LEU A 52 35.93 25.29 -38.68
C LEU A 52 35.09 24.04 -38.29
N GLU A 53 34.73 23.30 -39.33
CA GLU A 53 33.93 22.07 -39.39
C GLU A 53 34.43 20.97 -38.44
N LEU A 54 33.50 20.14 -37.92
CA LEU A 54 33.46 18.69 -38.15
C LEU A 54 32.20 18.10 -37.45
N GLU A 55 31.45 17.31 -38.22
CA GLU A 55 30.34 16.48 -37.80
C GLU A 55 30.84 15.32 -36.91
N GLU A 56 30.12 14.98 -35.84
CA GLU A 56 29.82 13.58 -35.47
C GLU A 56 28.75 13.52 -34.35
N GLU A 57 27.84 12.55 -34.50
CA GLU A 57 26.61 12.38 -33.71
C GLU A 57 26.81 11.66 -32.36
N GLY A 58 26.07 12.12 -31.34
CA GLY A 58 25.47 11.30 -30.27
C GLY A 58 25.89 11.62 -28.82
N PRO A 59 25.06 11.29 -27.80
CA PRO A 59 23.61 11.46 -27.65
C PRO A 59 23.28 12.59 -26.65
N ALA A 60 22.23 13.35 -26.91
CA ALA A 60 21.75 14.40 -26.02
C ALA A 60 21.19 13.81 -24.71
N ASN A 61 21.83 14.18 -23.60
CA ASN A 61 21.31 14.05 -22.25
C ASN A 61 20.18 15.09 -22.08
N ASN A 62 18.95 14.70 -22.45
CA ASN A 62 17.77 15.58 -22.42
C ASN A 62 17.24 15.69 -20.97
N LEU A 63 17.77 16.66 -20.22
CA LEU A 63 17.16 17.15 -18.97
C LEU A 63 16.48 18.52 -19.13
N TYR A 64 16.28 18.99 -20.36
CA TYR A 64 15.38 20.12 -20.62
C TYR A 64 13.93 19.63 -20.60
N LEU A 65 13.31 19.65 -19.42
CA LEU A 65 11.86 19.56 -19.27
C LEU A 65 11.23 20.65 -20.13
N ALA A 66 10.40 20.26 -21.09
CA ALA A 66 9.74 21.20 -21.97
C ALA A 66 8.81 22.12 -21.14
N PRO A 67 9.13 23.43 -21.01
CA PRO A 67 8.35 24.32 -20.15
C PRO A 67 6.92 24.54 -20.67
N SER A 68 6.66 24.15 -21.92
CA SER A 68 5.38 24.30 -22.61
C SER A 68 4.54 23.02 -22.74
N SER A 69 4.93 21.92 -22.07
CA SER A 69 4.29 20.61 -22.21
C SER A 69 4.11 19.92 -20.86
N CYS A 70 3.08 19.08 -20.75
CA CYS A 70 2.83 18.22 -19.60
C CYS A 70 3.56 16.87 -19.60
N GLN A 71 4.38 16.59 -20.61
CA GLN A 71 5.17 15.37 -20.65
C GLN A 71 6.05 15.25 -19.39
N SER A 72 5.75 14.27 -18.54
CA SER A 72 6.42 14.03 -17.25
C SER A 72 6.25 15.15 -16.20
N ARG A 73 5.21 16.00 -16.34
CA ARG A 73 4.90 17.11 -15.42
C ARG A 73 3.51 17.04 -14.78
N CYS A 74 2.73 15.98 -15.01
CA CYS A 74 1.41 15.82 -14.39
C CYS A 74 1.49 15.79 -12.86
N GLY A 75 0.65 16.57 -12.20
CA GLY A 75 0.64 16.71 -10.73
C GLY A 75 1.74 17.63 -10.18
N GLU A 76 2.38 18.45 -11.02
CA GLU A 76 3.44 19.37 -10.57
C GLU A 76 2.95 20.43 -9.55
N THR A 77 3.87 21.01 -8.79
CA THR A 77 3.55 22.16 -7.92
C THR A 77 3.50 23.45 -8.75
N TYR A 78 2.75 24.46 -8.27
CA TYR A 78 2.66 25.74 -8.96
C TYR A 78 4.00 26.50 -8.91
N ASP A 79 4.49 26.93 -10.09
CA ASP A 79 5.67 27.78 -10.25
C ASP A 79 5.37 28.98 -11.17
N LYS A 80 5.44 30.19 -10.61
CA LYS A 80 5.20 31.44 -11.34
C LYS A 80 6.08 31.67 -12.58
N HIS A 81 7.20 30.97 -12.72
CA HIS A 81 8.12 31.12 -13.86
C HIS A 81 7.76 30.20 -15.03
N HIS A 82 6.86 29.23 -14.84
CA HIS A 82 6.40 28.38 -15.93
C HIS A 82 5.35 29.08 -16.79
N PRO A 83 5.43 28.96 -18.13
CA PRO A 83 4.44 29.56 -19.03
C PRO A 83 3.09 28.83 -18.99
N CYS A 84 3.07 27.59 -18.50
CA CYS A 84 1.87 26.79 -18.30
C CYS A 84 2.09 25.70 -17.23
N HIS A 85 0.99 25.19 -16.70
CA HIS A 85 0.96 24.27 -15.58
C HIS A 85 0.29 22.94 -15.89
N CYS A 86 0.71 21.91 -15.17
CA CYS A 86 0.20 20.55 -15.31
C CYS A 86 -0.33 19.98 -13.99
N ASN A 87 -0.99 20.84 -13.21
CA ASN A 87 -1.58 20.50 -11.91
C ASN A 87 -3.10 20.55 -11.97
N ASP A 88 -3.76 19.89 -11.02
CA ASP A 88 -5.21 19.70 -11.00
C ASP A 88 -6.00 21.01 -11.00
N ARG A 89 -5.37 22.10 -10.54
CA ARG A 89 -6.00 23.43 -10.47
C ARG A 89 -5.73 24.30 -11.69
N CYS A 90 -4.95 23.84 -12.67
CA CYS A 90 -4.58 24.68 -13.81
C CYS A 90 -5.80 25.11 -14.64
N GLN A 91 -6.86 24.29 -14.64
CA GLN A 91 -8.12 24.58 -15.34
C GLN A 91 -8.88 25.73 -14.65
N GLU A 92 -8.85 25.79 -13.31
CA GLU A 92 -9.44 26.89 -12.53
C GLU A 92 -8.78 28.24 -12.85
N PHE A 93 -7.45 28.22 -13.03
CA PHE A 93 -6.64 29.42 -13.28
C PHE A 93 -6.43 29.71 -14.77
N GLY A 94 -6.93 28.85 -15.66
CA GLY A 94 -6.79 28.99 -17.12
C GLY A 94 -5.34 28.97 -17.59
N ASN A 95 -4.44 28.30 -16.87
CA ASN A 95 -3.00 28.29 -17.13
C ASN A 95 -2.46 26.89 -17.46
N CYS A 96 -3.32 25.94 -17.85
CA CYS A 96 -2.90 24.60 -18.26
C CYS A 96 -2.00 24.61 -19.51
N CYS A 97 -1.06 23.67 -19.59
CA CYS A 97 -0.37 23.42 -20.86
C CYS A 97 -1.35 22.88 -21.91
N LYS A 98 -1.05 23.10 -23.20
CA LYS A 98 -1.95 22.74 -24.31
C LYS A 98 -2.27 21.25 -24.38
N ASP A 99 -1.33 20.43 -23.92
CA ASP A 99 -1.38 18.98 -23.87
C ASP A 99 -1.81 18.44 -22.49
N PHE A 100 -2.21 19.32 -21.56
CA PHE A 100 -2.69 18.93 -20.23
C PHE A 100 -3.85 17.94 -20.31
N GLU A 101 -4.88 18.24 -21.12
CA GLU A 101 -6.03 17.34 -21.26
C GLU A 101 -5.62 15.98 -21.84
N SER A 102 -4.70 15.97 -22.80
CA SER A 102 -4.26 14.73 -23.47
C SER A 102 -3.26 13.89 -22.68
N LEU A 103 -2.53 14.49 -21.72
CA LEU A 103 -1.46 13.81 -20.97
C LEU A 103 -1.80 13.65 -19.48
N CYS A 104 -2.59 14.55 -18.92
CA CYS A 104 -2.96 14.61 -17.51
C CYS A 104 -4.47 14.69 -17.26
N GLY A 105 -5.30 14.83 -18.30
CA GLY A 105 -6.78 14.89 -18.17
C GLY A 105 -7.39 13.62 -17.57
N ASP A 106 -6.63 12.52 -17.52
CA ASP A 106 -7.03 11.25 -16.93
C ASP A 106 -6.59 11.08 -15.46
N HIS A 107 -5.94 12.09 -14.87
CA HIS A 107 -5.37 12.01 -13.52
C HIS A 107 -6.24 12.60 -12.39
N GLU A 108 -7.50 12.97 -12.67
CA GLU A 108 -8.54 13.00 -11.63
C GLU A 108 -9.25 11.65 -11.59
N GLY A 109 -8.70 10.69 -10.82
CA GLY A 109 -9.41 9.53 -10.29
C GLY A 109 -10.36 8.78 -11.24
N PHE A 110 -9.81 7.87 -12.04
CA PHE A 110 -10.54 6.86 -12.83
C PHE A 110 -11.59 7.43 -13.81
N SER A 111 -11.18 7.91 -14.98
CA SER A 111 -12.13 8.32 -16.01
C SER A 111 -11.78 7.86 -17.43
N HIS A 112 -12.25 6.66 -17.78
CA HIS A 112 -13.04 6.39 -18.98
C HIS A 112 -13.81 5.08 -18.75
N SER A 113 -15.03 4.94 -19.30
CA SER A 113 -15.76 3.66 -19.21
C SER A 113 -15.03 2.51 -19.94
N SER A 114 -14.09 2.85 -20.84
CA SER A 114 -13.19 1.91 -21.53
C SER A 114 -12.01 1.44 -20.69
N ASP A 115 -11.58 2.23 -19.69
CA ASP A 115 -10.40 1.93 -18.87
C ASP A 115 -10.79 1.35 -17.51
N THR A 116 -12.07 1.06 -17.30
CA THR A 116 -12.53 0.42 -16.07
C THR A 116 -12.37 -1.09 -16.23
N ILE A 117 -11.49 -1.70 -15.42
CA ILE A 117 -11.39 -3.17 -15.34
C ILE A 117 -12.81 -3.73 -15.12
N THR A 118 -13.32 -4.54 -16.02
CA THR A 118 -14.71 -5.05 -16.01
C THR A 118 -14.91 -6.12 -14.93
N ASN A 119 -16.17 -6.42 -14.60
CA ASN A 119 -16.45 -7.51 -13.65
C ASN A 119 -16.10 -8.88 -14.24
N GLU A 120 -16.21 -9.03 -15.55
CA GLU A 120 -15.84 -10.23 -16.29
C GLU A 120 -14.33 -10.45 -16.23
N GLU A 121 -13.53 -9.40 -16.40
CA GLU A 121 -12.07 -9.46 -16.22
C GLU A 121 -11.68 -9.79 -14.78
N LEU A 122 -12.34 -9.17 -13.78
CA LEU A 122 -12.10 -9.48 -12.37
C LEU A 122 -12.38 -10.94 -12.03
N LYS A 123 -13.49 -11.49 -12.51
CA LYS A 123 -13.82 -12.92 -12.33
C LYS A 123 -12.82 -13.82 -13.05
N SER A 124 -12.39 -13.43 -14.26
CA SER A 124 -11.43 -14.19 -15.04
C SER A 124 -10.06 -14.25 -14.36
N VAL A 125 -9.52 -13.11 -13.93
CA VAL A 125 -8.20 -13.06 -13.27
C VAL A 125 -8.26 -13.73 -11.89
N SER A 126 -9.35 -13.62 -11.12
CA SER A 126 -9.44 -14.28 -9.82
C SER A 126 -9.43 -15.81 -9.93
N GLU A 127 -10.01 -16.39 -11.00
CA GLU A 127 -9.92 -17.83 -11.27
C GLU A 127 -8.51 -18.27 -11.67
N LYS A 128 -7.77 -17.42 -12.39
CA LYS A 128 -6.35 -17.67 -12.70
C LYS A 128 -5.51 -17.66 -11.43
N ILE A 129 -5.67 -16.64 -10.60
CA ILE A 129 -5.00 -16.51 -9.30
C ILE A 129 -5.31 -17.73 -8.41
N TYR A 130 -6.58 -18.15 -8.35
CA TYR A 130 -7.00 -19.35 -7.61
C TYR A 130 -6.34 -20.64 -8.11
N SER A 131 -6.24 -20.80 -9.42
CA SER A 131 -5.61 -21.96 -10.05
C SER A 131 -4.09 -21.95 -9.87
N ALA A 132 -3.49 -20.76 -9.75
CA ALA A 132 -2.05 -20.56 -9.57
C ALA A 132 -1.58 -20.74 -8.11
N ASP A 133 -2.49 -20.74 -7.13
CA ASP A 133 -2.16 -20.93 -5.72
C ASP A 133 -1.79 -22.39 -5.42
N THR A 134 -0.52 -22.70 -5.67
CA THR A 134 0.08 -24.01 -5.37
C THR A 134 0.58 -24.12 -3.92
N ASN A 135 0.63 -22.99 -3.20
CA ASN A 135 1.11 -22.95 -1.82
C ASN A 135 0.00 -23.16 -0.79
N LYS A 136 -1.27 -23.03 -1.16
CA LYS A 136 -2.42 -23.35 -0.31
C LYS A 136 -2.36 -24.73 0.35
N ALA A 137 -3.08 -24.83 1.45
CA ALA A 137 -3.39 -26.09 2.11
C ALA A 137 -4.16 -27.03 1.17
N GLN A 138 -3.84 -28.31 1.23
CA GLN A 138 -4.70 -29.36 0.70
C GLN A 138 -5.79 -29.72 1.71
N LYS A 139 -6.80 -30.47 1.27
CA LYS A 139 -7.94 -30.84 2.12
C LYS A 139 -7.50 -31.55 3.41
N GLU A 140 -6.44 -32.34 3.34
CA GLU A 140 -5.89 -33.11 4.46
C GLU A 140 -4.97 -32.28 5.36
N ASP A 141 -4.52 -31.11 4.91
CA ASP A 141 -3.61 -30.25 5.66
C ASP A 141 -4.33 -29.49 6.78
N ILE A 142 -5.65 -29.38 6.75
CA ILE A 142 -6.44 -28.68 7.78
C ILE A 142 -7.71 -29.48 8.06
N ILE A 143 -7.94 -29.81 9.33
CA ILE A 143 -9.18 -30.45 9.81
C ILE A 143 -9.88 -29.49 10.77
N LEU A 144 -11.05 -29.01 10.34
CA LEU A 144 -11.89 -28.11 11.12
C LEU A 144 -12.93 -28.89 11.92
N ASN A 145 -13.23 -28.39 13.12
CA ASN A 145 -14.39 -28.74 13.91
C ASN A 145 -15.37 -27.56 13.91
N SER A 146 -16.18 -27.46 12.86
CA SER A 146 -17.07 -26.31 12.62
C SER A 146 -18.16 -26.13 13.68
N GLN A 147 -18.49 -27.18 14.44
CA GLN A 147 -19.46 -27.17 15.53
C GLN A 147 -20.80 -26.55 15.13
N ASN A 148 -21.18 -25.41 15.72
CA ASN A 148 -22.52 -24.84 15.57
C ASN A 148 -22.55 -23.66 14.59
N ARG A 149 -23.52 -23.70 13.67
CA ARG A 149 -23.87 -22.58 12.80
C ARG A 149 -25.01 -21.76 13.40
N ILE A 150 -24.87 -20.45 13.45
CA ILE A 150 -25.90 -19.54 13.95
C ILE A 150 -26.54 -18.71 12.84
N SER A 151 -27.73 -18.15 13.11
CA SER A 151 -28.36 -17.18 12.23
C SER A 151 -27.70 -15.80 12.36
N PRO A 152 -27.79 -14.93 11.33
CA PRO A 152 -27.25 -13.57 11.41
C PRO A 152 -27.81 -12.74 12.58
N SER A 153 -29.06 -12.99 12.98
CA SER A 153 -29.69 -12.32 14.12
C SER A 153 -29.04 -12.63 15.47
N GLU A 154 -28.33 -13.76 15.59
CA GLU A 154 -27.70 -14.23 16.83
C GLU A 154 -26.23 -13.81 16.95
N THR A 155 -25.65 -13.20 15.91
CA THR A 155 -24.22 -12.83 15.87
C THR A 155 -23.79 -11.85 16.97
N ARG A 156 -24.75 -11.17 17.61
CA ARG A 156 -24.51 -10.20 18.69
C ARG A 156 -24.70 -10.77 20.09
N ASP A 157 -25.11 -12.03 20.21
CA ASP A 157 -25.49 -12.60 21.50
C ASP A 157 -24.28 -12.83 22.42
N GLN A 158 -23.06 -12.89 21.87
CA GLN A 158 -21.82 -13.14 22.60
C GLN A 158 -21.86 -14.42 23.44
N VAL A 159 -22.56 -15.43 22.94
CA VAL A 159 -22.68 -16.74 23.57
C VAL A 159 -21.76 -17.70 22.83
N ASP A 160 -20.86 -18.32 23.58
CA ASP A 160 -20.09 -19.45 23.07
C ASP A 160 -21.03 -20.64 22.83
N ARG A 161 -21.09 -21.09 21.57
CA ARG A 161 -21.85 -22.27 21.11
C ARG A 161 -20.91 -23.39 20.66
N CYS A 162 -19.61 -23.19 20.73
CA CYS A 162 -18.57 -24.01 20.13
C CYS A 162 -17.39 -24.17 21.12
N PRO A 163 -17.58 -24.85 22.26
CA PRO A 163 -16.60 -24.89 23.35
C PRO A 163 -15.28 -25.61 23.01
N GLU A 164 -15.18 -26.25 21.84
CA GLU A 164 -13.96 -26.89 21.37
C GLU A 164 -13.24 -25.99 20.35
N PRO A 165 -11.91 -26.14 20.16
CA PRO A 165 -11.19 -25.41 19.12
C PRO A 165 -11.75 -25.66 17.71
N LEU A 166 -11.72 -24.63 16.87
CA LEU A 166 -12.07 -24.72 15.45
C LEU A 166 -11.04 -25.57 14.70
N PHE A 167 -9.74 -25.33 14.91
CA PHE A 167 -8.67 -26.06 14.23
C PHE A 167 -8.22 -27.27 15.05
N THR A 168 -8.77 -28.45 14.73
CA THR A 168 -8.34 -29.70 15.40
C THR A 168 -7.01 -30.24 14.88
N TYR A 169 -6.65 -29.90 13.64
CA TYR A 169 -5.37 -30.24 13.05
C TYR A 169 -5.00 -29.24 11.95
N VAL A 170 -3.72 -28.85 11.93
CA VAL A 170 -3.09 -28.13 10.82
C VAL A 170 -1.73 -28.77 10.55
N ASN A 171 -1.43 -29.06 9.29
CA ASN A 171 -0.11 -29.50 8.86
C ASN A 171 0.86 -28.31 8.87
N GLU A 172 1.56 -28.13 10.00
CA GLU A 172 2.49 -27.01 10.18
C GLU A 172 3.73 -27.07 9.25
N GLN A 173 3.91 -28.14 8.46
CA GLN A 173 4.91 -28.13 7.38
C GLN A 173 4.60 -27.05 6.33
N LEU A 174 3.34 -26.62 6.21
CA LEU A 174 2.96 -25.45 5.42
C LEU A 174 3.74 -24.20 5.84
N PHE A 175 3.99 -24.03 7.14
CA PHE A 175 4.65 -22.84 7.69
C PHE A 175 6.15 -22.78 7.40
N SER A 176 6.73 -23.90 6.94
CA SER A 176 8.11 -23.92 6.46
C SER A 176 8.25 -23.47 5.00
N LYS A 177 7.14 -23.31 4.27
CA LYS A 177 7.17 -22.72 2.92
C LYS A 177 7.61 -21.25 3.01
N PRO A 178 8.42 -20.74 2.06
CA PRO A 178 8.99 -19.40 2.16
C PRO A 178 7.97 -18.28 2.38
N THR A 179 6.83 -18.32 1.69
CA THR A 179 5.80 -17.26 1.80
C THR A 179 5.08 -17.29 3.15
N TYR A 180 4.77 -18.48 3.67
CA TYR A 180 4.19 -18.65 5.01
C TYR A 180 5.16 -18.22 6.10
N ALA A 181 6.43 -18.65 6.03
CA ALA A 181 7.44 -18.28 7.01
C ALA A 181 7.65 -16.75 7.07
N ALA A 182 7.76 -16.11 5.90
CA ALA A 182 7.89 -14.65 5.84
C ALA A 182 6.66 -13.93 6.38
N PHE A 183 5.46 -14.42 6.07
CA PHE A 183 4.21 -13.86 6.58
C PHE A 183 4.07 -14.00 8.11
N ILE A 184 4.41 -15.16 8.67
CA ILE A 184 4.37 -15.39 10.12
C ILE A 184 5.38 -14.48 10.85
N ASN A 185 6.57 -14.27 10.28
CA ASN A 185 7.53 -13.32 10.83
C ASN A 185 6.94 -11.90 10.91
N LEU A 186 6.23 -11.46 9.87
CA LEU A 186 5.50 -10.19 9.92
C LEU A 186 4.49 -10.16 11.06
N LEU A 187 3.63 -11.18 11.18
CA LEU A 187 2.60 -11.23 12.24
C LEU A 187 3.18 -11.09 13.65
N ASN A 188 4.39 -11.61 13.89
CA ASN A 188 5.06 -11.54 15.19
C ASN A 188 5.53 -10.14 15.58
N ASN A 189 5.57 -9.20 14.63
CA ASN A 189 5.98 -7.82 14.88
C ASN A 189 4.87 -6.95 15.44
N TYR A 190 3.61 -7.36 15.25
CA TYR A 190 2.45 -6.53 15.56
C TYR A 190 1.86 -6.91 16.92
N GLN A 191 1.58 -5.88 17.72
CA GLN A 191 0.88 -6.01 18.99
C GLN A 191 -0.58 -5.63 18.78
N ARG A 192 -1.50 -6.33 19.44
CA ARG A 192 -2.94 -6.08 19.25
C ARG A 192 -3.46 -4.72 19.74
N ALA A 193 -2.71 -4.05 20.61
CA ALA A 193 -3.17 -2.86 21.31
C ALA A 193 -2.89 -1.61 20.45
N THR A 194 -3.95 -0.94 19.99
CA THR A 194 -3.83 0.30 19.21
C THR A 194 -3.47 1.50 20.10
N GLY A 195 -2.91 2.56 19.51
CA GLY A 195 -2.71 3.84 20.19
C GLY A 195 -1.35 4.00 20.87
N HIS A 196 -0.38 3.19 20.48
CA HIS A 196 1.05 3.45 20.67
C HIS A 196 1.69 3.53 19.29
N GLY A 197 2.41 4.61 19.00
CA GLY A 197 3.12 4.75 17.72
C GLY A 197 3.94 3.52 17.36
N GLU A 198 3.76 3.00 16.14
CA GLU A 198 4.49 1.82 15.67
C GLU A 198 5.92 2.22 15.27
N HIS A 199 6.90 1.83 16.08
CA HIS A 199 8.31 1.99 15.75
C HIS A 199 8.89 0.67 15.26
N PHE A 200 8.97 0.49 13.95
CA PHE A 200 9.61 -0.67 13.35
C PHE A 200 11.14 -0.56 13.43
N SER A 201 11.77 -1.60 13.95
CA SER A 201 13.22 -1.75 13.86
C SER A 201 13.66 -2.02 12.42
N ALA A 202 14.95 -1.81 12.12
CA ALA A 202 15.51 -2.12 10.81
C ALA A 202 15.28 -3.58 10.38
N GLN A 203 15.25 -4.51 11.35
CA GLN A 203 14.94 -5.92 11.08
C GLN A 203 13.48 -6.09 10.63
N GLN A 204 12.53 -5.45 11.30
CA GLN A 204 11.11 -5.57 10.98
C GLN A 204 10.78 -4.94 9.62
N LEU A 205 11.43 -3.83 9.28
CA LEU A 205 11.35 -3.25 7.94
C LEU A 205 11.92 -4.20 6.87
N ALA A 206 13.04 -4.87 7.16
CA ALA A 206 13.62 -5.86 6.26
C ALA A 206 12.71 -7.10 6.10
N GLU A 207 11.94 -7.48 7.12
CA GLU A 207 10.97 -8.57 7.02
C GLU A 207 9.82 -8.26 6.05
N GLN A 208 9.40 -6.99 5.93
CA GLN A 208 8.46 -6.55 4.88
C GLN A 208 9.04 -6.78 3.48
N ASP A 209 10.30 -6.42 3.28
CA ASP A 209 11.01 -6.62 2.01
C ASP A 209 11.24 -8.11 1.70
N VAL A 210 11.45 -8.94 2.71
CA VAL A 210 11.55 -10.39 2.54
C VAL A 210 10.20 -10.96 2.12
N PHE A 211 9.10 -10.58 2.79
CA PHE A 211 7.76 -11.05 2.43
C PHE A 211 7.40 -10.69 0.99
N LEU A 212 7.51 -9.43 0.59
CA LEU A 212 7.23 -8.98 -0.77
C LEU A 212 8.05 -9.75 -1.80
N ARG A 213 9.35 -9.94 -1.52
CA ARG A 213 10.23 -10.70 -2.41
C ARG A 213 9.84 -12.17 -2.54
N GLU A 214 9.43 -12.83 -1.46
CA GLU A 214 9.01 -14.23 -1.51
C GLU A 214 7.69 -14.39 -2.26
N ILE A 215 6.70 -13.53 -2.01
CA ILE A 215 5.40 -13.64 -2.70
C ILE A 215 5.52 -13.34 -4.20
N MET A 216 6.38 -12.39 -4.60
CA MET A 216 6.55 -12.05 -6.02
C MET A 216 7.19 -13.17 -6.86
N LYS A 217 7.84 -14.16 -6.24
CA LYS A 217 8.34 -15.34 -6.95
C LYS A 217 7.22 -16.29 -7.40
N THR A 218 6.05 -16.21 -6.77
CA THR A 218 4.94 -17.16 -6.95
C THR A 218 4.19 -16.93 -8.26
N ALA A 219 3.51 -17.97 -8.74
CA ALA A 219 2.63 -17.84 -9.91
C ALA A 219 1.42 -16.91 -9.62
N VAL A 220 0.94 -16.91 -8.38
CA VAL A 220 -0.16 -16.04 -7.90
C VAL A 220 0.14 -14.57 -8.16
N MET A 221 1.30 -14.08 -7.68
CA MET A 221 1.65 -12.66 -7.83
C MET A 221 2.04 -12.30 -9.26
N LYS A 222 2.56 -13.26 -10.04
CA LYS A 222 2.80 -13.08 -11.48
C LYS A 222 1.51 -12.90 -12.25
N GLU A 223 0.49 -13.73 -12.02
CA GLU A 223 -0.84 -13.57 -12.63
C GLU A 223 -1.46 -12.20 -12.30
N LEU A 224 -1.31 -11.73 -11.05
CA LEU A 224 -1.78 -10.41 -10.65
C LEU A 224 -1.02 -9.28 -11.36
N TYR A 225 0.31 -9.31 -11.31
CA TYR A 225 1.14 -8.28 -11.94
C TYR A 225 0.92 -8.24 -13.44
N ASP A 226 0.96 -9.38 -14.12
CA ASP A 226 0.74 -9.48 -15.56
C ASP A 226 -0.62 -8.88 -15.91
N PHE A 227 -1.69 -9.25 -15.19
CA PHE A 227 -3.00 -8.67 -15.42
C PHE A 227 -3.01 -7.15 -15.26
N LEU A 228 -2.48 -6.61 -14.16
CA LEU A 228 -2.49 -5.18 -13.88
C LEU A 228 -1.60 -4.39 -14.86
N HIS A 229 -0.48 -4.96 -15.30
CA HIS A 229 0.37 -4.40 -16.34
C HIS A 229 -0.35 -4.35 -17.69
N HIS A 230 -1.05 -5.42 -18.10
CA HIS A 230 -1.88 -5.41 -19.32
C HIS A 230 -3.04 -4.41 -19.25
N GLN A 231 -3.51 -4.09 -18.04
CA GLN A 231 -4.52 -3.06 -17.77
C GLN A 231 -3.92 -1.65 -17.62
N ASN A 232 -2.64 -1.48 -17.98
CA ASN A 232 -1.87 -0.23 -17.87
C ASN A 232 -1.89 0.41 -16.47
N ARG A 233 -1.94 -0.41 -15.41
CA ARG A 233 -1.91 0.07 -14.01
C ARG A 233 -0.51 0.28 -13.47
N TYR A 234 0.45 -0.48 -14.01
CA TYR A 234 1.86 -0.41 -13.63
C TYR A 234 2.71 -0.58 -14.88
N SER A 235 3.78 0.20 -14.97
CA SER A 235 4.74 0.16 -16.08
C SER A 235 5.85 -0.88 -15.87
N SER A 236 6.08 -1.30 -14.62
CA SER A 236 7.13 -2.27 -14.27
C SER A 236 6.80 -3.02 -12.98
N GLU A 237 7.44 -4.19 -12.80
CA GLU A 237 7.30 -5.00 -11.59
C GLU A 237 7.86 -4.25 -10.37
N GLN A 238 8.93 -3.48 -10.57
CA GLN A 238 9.51 -2.66 -9.50
C GLN A 238 8.52 -1.61 -8.99
N GLU A 239 7.85 -0.88 -9.89
CA GLU A 239 6.81 0.08 -9.53
C GLU A 239 5.66 -0.60 -8.77
N PHE A 240 5.24 -1.78 -9.23
CA PHE A 240 4.19 -2.54 -8.58
C PHE A 240 4.59 -2.96 -7.15
N VAL A 241 5.81 -3.48 -6.95
CA VAL A 241 6.31 -3.90 -5.64
C VAL A 241 6.45 -2.71 -4.69
N GLU A 242 6.94 -1.57 -5.17
CA GLU A 242 7.03 -0.35 -4.38
C GLU A 242 5.64 0.17 -3.98
N ASP A 243 4.66 0.10 -4.88
CA ASP A 243 3.30 0.48 -4.57
C ASP A 243 2.66 -0.49 -3.57
N LEU A 244 2.86 -1.81 -3.72
CA LEU A 244 2.41 -2.80 -2.73
C LEU A 244 3.02 -2.52 -1.35
N LYS A 245 4.30 -2.17 -1.29
CA LYS A 245 4.98 -1.85 -0.04
C LYS A 245 4.31 -0.67 0.66
N ASN A 246 4.12 0.42 -0.06
CA ASN A 246 3.49 1.62 0.49
C ASN A 246 2.00 1.38 0.81
N MET A 247 1.26 0.71 -0.07
CA MET A 247 -0.17 0.41 0.07
C MET A 247 -0.47 -0.36 1.36
N TRP A 248 0.35 -1.38 1.67
CA TRP A 248 0.10 -2.31 2.77
C TRP A 248 0.86 -1.99 4.05
N PHE A 249 2.10 -1.52 3.95
CA PHE A 249 2.98 -1.30 5.10
C PHE A 249 3.22 0.18 5.40
N GLY A 250 2.78 1.09 4.52
CA GLY A 250 2.82 2.51 4.80
C GLY A 250 1.98 2.86 6.03
N LEU A 251 2.59 3.60 6.97
CA LEU A 251 1.98 3.92 8.24
C LEU A 251 1.02 5.09 8.12
N TYR A 252 -0.14 4.97 8.77
CA TYR A 252 -1.13 6.03 8.86
C TYR A 252 -1.83 6.02 10.22
N SER A 253 -2.40 7.16 10.60
CA SER A 253 -2.87 7.41 11.98
C SER A 253 -4.37 7.13 12.16
N ARG A 254 -4.74 5.98 12.75
CA ARG A 254 -6.13 5.64 13.11
C ARG A 254 -6.56 6.20 14.46
N GLY A 255 -5.60 6.56 15.32
CA GLY A 255 -5.79 7.15 16.64
C GLY A 255 -5.43 8.64 16.72
N SER A 256 -5.10 9.09 17.93
CA SER A 256 -4.61 10.44 18.22
C SER A 256 -3.09 10.59 18.07
N GLU A 257 -2.36 9.48 18.01
CA GLU A 257 -0.91 9.46 17.75
C GLU A 257 -0.64 9.27 16.25
N GLU A 258 0.48 9.83 15.76
CA GLU A 258 0.86 9.75 14.35
C GLU A 258 1.46 8.37 14.00
N GLY A 259 0.99 7.74 12.91
CA GLY A 259 1.59 6.52 12.36
C GLY A 259 1.42 5.27 13.23
N ASP A 260 0.24 5.06 13.80
CA ASP A 260 -0.06 3.96 14.72
C ASP A 260 -0.62 2.69 14.04
N SER A 261 -0.73 2.66 12.71
CA SER A 261 -1.32 1.51 12.02
C SER A 261 -0.90 1.38 10.55
N SER A 262 -1.04 0.16 10.02
CA SER A 262 -0.86 -0.17 8.60
C SER A 262 -2.00 -1.03 8.05
N GLY A 263 -2.11 -1.12 6.71
CA GLY A 263 -3.08 -2.00 6.06
C GLY A 263 -2.85 -3.48 6.38
N PHE A 264 -1.58 -3.88 6.44
CA PHE A 264 -1.19 -5.25 6.80
C PHE A 264 -1.60 -5.58 8.24
N GLU A 265 -1.24 -4.73 9.20
CA GLU A 265 -1.60 -4.90 10.60
C GLU A 265 -3.12 -5.06 10.73
N HIS A 266 -3.88 -4.11 10.19
CA HIS A 266 -5.32 -4.12 10.33
C HIS A 266 -5.93 -5.39 9.74
N VAL A 267 -5.63 -5.71 8.47
CA VAL A 267 -6.29 -6.83 7.78
C VAL A 267 -5.84 -8.19 8.34
N PHE A 268 -4.54 -8.40 8.44
CA PHE A 268 -3.97 -9.73 8.71
C PHE A 268 -3.68 -9.98 10.20
N SER A 269 -3.12 -9.00 10.93
CA SER A 269 -2.79 -9.17 12.35
C SER A 269 -4.02 -8.99 13.25
N GLY A 270 -4.82 -7.96 12.97
CA GLY A 270 -5.94 -7.53 13.80
C GLY A 270 -5.55 -6.55 14.91
N GLU A 271 -6.51 -5.72 15.28
CA GLU A 271 -6.35 -4.64 16.26
C GLU A 271 -7.54 -4.63 17.24
N VAL A 272 -7.31 -4.21 18.49
CA VAL A 272 -8.38 -3.93 19.44
C VAL A 272 -8.59 -2.42 19.57
N LYS A 273 -9.76 -1.94 19.15
CA LYS A 273 -10.16 -0.53 19.23
C LYS A 273 -11.48 -0.37 19.96
N LYS A 274 -11.50 0.42 21.05
CA LYS A 274 -12.70 0.67 21.88
C LYS A 274 -13.39 -0.63 22.31
N ASP A 275 -12.62 -1.55 22.87
CA ASP A 275 -13.05 -2.87 23.34
C ASP A 275 -13.67 -3.79 22.27
N LYS A 276 -13.32 -3.56 21.00
CA LYS A 276 -13.75 -4.38 19.88
C LYS A 276 -12.58 -4.80 19.02
N VAL A 277 -12.62 -6.06 18.57
CA VAL A 277 -11.67 -6.56 17.57
C VAL A 277 -12.05 -5.98 16.19
N THR A 278 -11.13 -5.24 15.60
CA THR A 278 -11.23 -4.69 14.24
C THR A 278 -10.16 -5.32 13.36
N GLY A 279 -10.49 -5.59 12.09
CA GLY A 279 -9.57 -6.36 11.26
C GLY A 279 -9.54 -7.85 11.64
N PHE A 280 -8.39 -8.51 11.67
CA PHE A 280 -8.26 -9.94 12.02
C PHE A 280 -9.10 -10.84 11.08
N HIS A 281 -8.67 -10.95 9.83
CA HIS A 281 -9.37 -11.70 8.78
C HIS A 281 -8.57 -12.88 8.20
N ASN A 282 -7.51 -13.30 8.89
CA ASN A 282 -6.57 -14.30 8.38
C ASN A 282 -6.56 -15.59 9.21
N TRP A 283 -6.66 -16.74 8.53
CA TRP A 283 -6.74 -18.04 9.18
C TRP A 283 -5.43 -18.47 9.86
N ILE A 284 -4.26 -18.06 9.34
CA ILE A 284 -2.96 -18.39 9.94
C ILE A 284 -2.87 -17.69 11.29
N ARG A 285 -3.21 -16.40 11.33
CA ARG A 285 -3.29 -15.63 12.57
C ARG A 285 -4.30 -16.23 13.55
N PHE A 286 -5.49 -16.61 13.05
CA PHE A 286 -6.51 -17.26 13.88
C PHE A 286 -5.98 -18.55 14.50
N TYR A 287 -5.44 -19.45 13.68
CA TYR A 287 -4.91 -20.73 14.13
C TYR A 287 -3.82 -20.58 15.19
N LEU A 288 -2.84 -19.71 14.93
CA LEU A 288 -1.72 -19.50 15.87
C LEU A 288 -2.22 -18.95 17.21
N GLN A 289 -3.18 -18.03 17.20
CA GLN A 289 -3.74 -17.44 18.42
C GLN A 289 -4.70 -18.40 19.16
N GLU A 290 -5.46 -19.23 18.45
CA GLU A 290 -6.30 -20.28 19.05
C GLU A 290 -5.41 -21.34 19.72
N LYS A 291 -4.30 -21.73 19.08
CA LYS A 291 -3.31 -22.66 19.64
C LYS A 291 -2.65 -22.12 20.91
N GLU A 292 -2.49 -20.80 21.02
CA GLU A 292 -1.98 -20.12 22.23
C GLU A 292 -3.06 -19.92 23.31
N GLY A 293 -4.32 -20.28 23.04
CA GLY A 293 -5.45 -20.07 23.95
C GLY A 293 -5.91 -18.61 24.04
N LEU A 294 -5.49 -17.77 23.09
CA LEU A 294 -5.87 -16.36 23.01
C LEU A 294 -7.12 -16.13 22.17
N VAL A 295 -7.40 -17.01 21.21
CA VAL A 295 -8.67 -16.99 20.46
C VAL A 295 -9.56 -18.12 20.94
N ASP A 296 -10.82 -17.78 21.18
CA ASP A 296 -11.89 -18.70 21.52
C ASP A 296 -13.01 -18.61 20.47
N TYR A 297 -13.25 -19.69 19.75
CA TYR A 297 -14.18 -19.77 18.63
C TYR A 297 -15.61 -19.97 19.15
N TYR A 298 -16.52 -19.03 18.87
CA TYR A 298 -17.89 -19.09 19.43
C TYR A 298 -18.90 -19.75 18.49
N SER A 299 -18.81 -19.45 17.20
CA SER A 299 -19.71 -19.97 16.16
C SER A 299 -19.32 -19.46 14.77
N HIS A 300 -19.99 -19.97 13.73
CA HIS A 300 -19.97 -19.37 12.40
C HIS A 300 -21.39 -19.07 11.91
N ASN A 301 -21.54 -18.06 11.05
CA ASN A 301 -22.82 -17.74 10.40
C ASN A 301 -22.77 -17.94 8.87
N TYR A 302 -21.58 -18.15 8.31
CA TYR A 302 -21.37 -18.48 6.91
C TYR A 302 -20.33 -19.58 6.77
N ASP A 303 -20.61 -20.48 5.85
CA ASP A 303 -19.77 -21.60 5.43
C ASP A 303 -19.87 -21.70 3.91
N GLY A 304 -18.72 -21.64 3.25
CA GLY A 304 -18.61 -21.52 1.80
C GLY A 304 -19.05 -22.80 1.07
N PRO A 305 -19.32 -22.72 -0.24
CA PRO A 305 -19.66 -23.89 -1.04
C PRO A 305 -18.45 -24.76 -1.43
N TRP A 306 -17.22 -24.38 -1.06
CA TRP A 306 -16.01 -25.08 -1.45
C TRP A 306 -15.83 -26.37 -0.64
N ASN A 307 -15.39 -27.44 -1.30
CA ASN A 307 -15.19 -28.75 -0.66
C ASN A 307 -13.71 -29.05 -0.34
N SER A 308 -12.86 -28.03 -0.55
CA SER A 308 -11.41 -27.99 -0.37
C SER A 308 -10.99 -26.51 -0.22
N TYR A 309 -9.69 -26.24 -0.11
CA TYR A 309 -9.15 -24.92 0.17
C TYR A 309 -8.68 -24.16 -1.09
N PRO A 310 -8.66 -22.82 -1.05
CA PRO A 310 -9.23 -21.97 -0.02
C PRO A 310 -10.76 -22.06 0.09
N ASP A 311 -11.25 -22.11 1.32
CA ASP A 311 -12.68 -22.01 1.69
C ASP A 311 -12.93 -20.66 2.38
N VAL A 312 -14.17 -20.30 2.69
CA VAL A 312 -14.53 -19.05 3.37
C VAL A 312 -15.49 -19.31 4.51
N LEU A 313 -15.08 -18.92 5.72
CA LEU A 313 -15.94 -18.93 6.90
C LEU A 313 -16.19 -17.50 7.39
N ALA A 314 -17.36 -17.26 7.99
CA ALA A 314 -17.61 -16.06 8.78
C ALA A 314 -17.81 -16.43 10.25
N LEU A 315 -16.85 -16.00 11.06
CA LEU A 315 -16.65 -16.49 12.43
C LEU A 315 -17.07 -15.43 13.46
N GLN A 316 -17.64 -15.90 14.56
CA GLN A 316 -17.77 -15.21 15.84
C GLN A 316 -16.67 -15.76 16.74
N PHE A 317 -15.91 -14.89 17.39
CA PHE A 317 -14.87 -15.33 18.31
C PHE A 317 -14.54 -14.26 19.34
N ASN A 318 -13.97 -14.71 20.45
CA ASN A 318 -13.31 -13.86 21.42
C ASN A 318 -11.80 -13.89 21.16
N TRP A 319 -11.14 -12.75 21.23
CA TRP A 319 -9.68 -12.64 21.18
C TRP A 319 -9.19 -11.90 22.42
N ASP A 320 -8.61 -12.66 23.35
CA ASP A 320 -8.12 -12.27 24.66
C ASP A 320 -9.03 -11.27 25.41
N GLY A 321 -10.29 -11.67 25.58
CA GLY A 321 -11.32 -10.89 26.27
C GLY A 321 -12.19 -10.02 25.35
N TYR A 322 -11.79 -9.82 24.09
CA TYR A 322 -12.50 -8.93 23.17
C TYR A 322 -13.32 -9.68 22.12
N TYR A 323 -14.62 -9.41 22.07
CA TYR A 323 -15.51 -10.09 21.13
C TYR A 323 -15.45 -9.49 19.72
N LYS A 324 -15.45 -10.36 18.71
CA LYS A 324 -15.66 -10.03 17.30
C LYS A 324 -17.00 -10.60 16.82
N GLU A 325 -17.92 -9.71 16.42
CA GLU A 325 -19.26 -10.09 15.94
C GLU A 325 -19.21 -10.93 14.66
N VAL A 326 -18.48 -10.48 13.65
CA VAL A 326 -18.27 -11.25 12.42
C VAL A 326 -16.88 -10.96 11.87
N GLY A 327 -16.08 -12.01 11.70
CA GLY A 327 -14.83 -12.01 10.96
C GLY A 327 -14.86 -13.03 9.84
N SER A 328 -15.05 -12.56 8.60
CA SER A 328 -14.95 -13.40 7.42
C SER A 328 -13.48 -13.61 7.07
N SER A 329 -13.07 -14.86 6.86
CA SER A 329 -11.68 -15.23 6.56
C SER A 329 -11.65 -16.28 5.46
N PHE A 330 -10.66 -16.21 4.58
CA PHE A 330 -10.29 -17.37 3.77
C PHE A 330 -9.63 -18.40 4.68
N ILE A 331 -9.96 -19.68 4.52
CA ILE A 331 -9.35 -20.79 5.25
C ILE A 331 -8.48 -21.59 4.29
N GLY A 332 -7.22 -21.82 4.66
CA GLY A 332 -6.29 -22.68 3.92
C GLY A 332 -5.66 -22.04 2.67
N SER A 333 -5.97 -20.79 2.36
CA SER A 333 -5.24 -19.97 1.37
C SER A 333 -3.76 -19.80 1.72
N SER A 334 -2.93 -19.55 0.72
CA SER A 334 -1.57 -19.03 0.94
C SER A 334 -1.60 -17.52 1.25
N PRO A 335 -0.58 -16.99 1.96
CA PRO A 335 -0.49 -15.55 2.22
C PRO A 335 -0.54 -14.70 0.95
N GLU A 336 0.17 -15.12 -0.10
CA GLU A 336 0.22 -14.44 -1.39
C GLU A 336 -1.14 -14.41 -2.09
N PHE A 337 -1.98 -15.44 -1.91
CA PHE A 337 -3.30 -15.50 -2.53
C PHE A 337 -4.25 -14.45 -1.94
N GLU A 338 -4.33 -14.36 -0.61
CA GLU A 338 -5.16 -13.34 0.06
C GLU A 338 -4.64 -11.93 -0.25
N PHE A 339 -3.32 -11.74 -0.15
CA PHE A 339 -2.66 -10.47 -0.46
C PHE A 339 -2.92 -10.03 -1.90
N ALA A 340 -2.86 -10.97 -2.86
CA ALA A 340 -3.13 -10.70 -4.27
C ALA A 340 -4.58 -10.27 -4.52
N LEU A 341 -5.56 -11.02 -4.01
CA LEU A 341 -6.98 -10.69 -4.24
C LEU A 341 -7.39 -9.37 -3.57
N TYR A 342 -6.88 -9.09 -2.37
CA TYR A 342 -7.14 -7.82 -1.70
C TYR A 342 -6.50 -6.65 -2.45
N SER A 343 -5.25 -6.80 -2.92
CA SER A 343 -4.58 -5.77 -3.73
C SER A 343 -5.32 -5.52 -5.05
N LEU A 344 -5.68 -6.58 -5.78
CA LEU A 344 -6.48 -6.51 -7.01
C LEU A 344 -7.76 -5.69 -6.80
N CYS A 345 -8.52 -6.04 -5.76
CA CYS A 345 -9.78 -5.38 -5.47
C CYS A 345 -9.62 -3.94 -4.98
N PHE A 346 -8.56 -3.65 -4.24
CA PHE A 346 -8.23 -2.28 -3.85
C PHE A 346 -7.90 -1.40 -5.07
N ILE A 347 -7.09 -1.91 -5.99
CA ILE A 347 -6.66 -1.20 -7.20
C ILE A 347 -7.84 -1.03 -8.16
N ALA A 348 -8.65 -2.07 -8.37
CA ALA A 348 -9.72 -2.06 -9.37
C ALA A 348 -11.04 -1.45 -8.87
N ARG A 349 -11.31 -1.49 -7.55
CA ARG A 349 -12.58 -1.09 -6.93
C ARG A 349 -12.35 -0.45 -5.55
N PRO A 350 -11.55 0.62 -5.43
CA PRO A 350 -11.27 1.24 -4.13
C PRO A 350 -12.57 1.68 -3.44
N GLY A 351 -12.78 1.22 -2.21
CA GLY A 351 -13.97 1.56 -1.41
C GLY A 351 -15.27 0.87 -1.85
N LYS A 352 -15.25 0.00 -2.87
CA LYS A 352 -16.44 -0.65 -3.45
C LYS A 352 -16.35 -2.17 -3.37
N LYS A 353 -17.51 -2.84 -3.35
CA LYS A 353 -17.58 -4.30 -3.46
C LYS A 353 -16.99 -4.75 -4.80
N CYS A 354 -15.96 -5.59 -4.73
CA CYS A 354 -15.25 -6.18 -5.85
C CYS A 354 -15.78 -7.60 -6.07
N GLN A 355 -16.44 -7.84 -7.20
CA GLN A 355 -17.07 -9.12 -7.53
C GLN A 355 -16.06 -10.04 -8.23
N LEU A 356 -15.78 -11.18 -7.64
CA LEU A 356 -14.81 -12.17 -8.09
C LEU A 356 -15.50 -13.53 -8.32
N SER A 357 -14.72 -14.48 -8.84
CA SER A 357 -15.08 -15.90 -8.93
C SER A 357 -13.95 -16.74 -8.37
N LEU A 358 -14.30 -17.77 -7.61
CA LEU A 358 -13.35 -18.69 -6.99
C LEU A 358 -13.79 -20.13 -7.20
N GLY A 359 -13.07 -20.90 -8.01
CA GLY A 359 -13.43 -22.29 -8.29
C GLY A 359 -14.82 -22.45 -8.91
N GLY A 360 -15.27 -21.45 -9.67
CA GLY A 360 -16.59 -21.38 -10.28
C GLY A 360 -17.71 -20.83 -9.39
N TYR A 361 -17.42 -20.47 -8.14
CA TYR A 361 -18.40 -19.88 -7.22
C TYR A 361 -18.23 -18.36 -7.12
N PRO A 362 -19.34 -17.59 -7.10
CA PRO A 362 -19.26 -16.15 -6.94
C PRO A 362 -18.76 -15.77 -5.55
N LEU A 363 -17.87 -14.80 -5.51
CA LEU A 363 -17.29 -14.24 -4.28
C LEU A 363 -17.31 -12.72 -4.37
N ALA A 364 -17.38 -12.02 -3.25
CA ALA A 364 -17.11 -10.58 -3.23
C ALA A 364 -16.09 -10.24 -2.15
N ILE A 365 -15.25 -9.25 -2.42
CA ILE A 365 -14.31 -8.67 -1.47
C ILE A 365 -14.68 -7.19 -1.30
N GLN A 366 -14.69 -6.71 -0.06
CA GLN A 366 -14.83 -5.29 0.23
C GLN A 366 -13.48 -4.76 0.69
N THR A 367 -13.01 -3.69 0.06
CA THR A 367 -11.85 -2.92 0.52
C THR A 367 -12.28 -1.52 0.93
N TYR A 368 -11.55 -0.91 1.85
CA TYR A 368 -11.72 0.50 2.20
C TYR A 368 -10.38 1.21 2.08
N THR A 369 -10.44 2.46 1.65
CA THR A 369 -9.27 3.34 1.51
C THR A 369 -9.06 4.17 2.77
N TRP A 370 -7.82 4.36 3.16
CA TRP A 370 -7.46 5.46 4.05
C TRP A 370 -7.31 6.75 3.22
N ASP A 371 -8.08 7.78 3.55
CA ASP A 371 -8.19 9.00 2.75
C ASP A 371 -7.71 10.27 3.47
N LYS A 372 -7.29 10.17 4.73
CA LYS A 372 -6.79 11.33 5.49
C LYS A 372 -5.36 11.72 5.13
N THR A 373 -4.56 10.74 4.72
CA THR A 373 -3.18 10.90 4.27
C THR A 373 -2.97 10.09 3.01
N THR A 374 -1.99 10.49 2.21
CA THR A 374 -1.61 9.83 0.94
C THR A 374 -0.11 9.54 0.93
N TYR A 375 0.33 8.76 -0.04
CA TYR A 375 1.75 8.57 -0.37
C TYR A 375 2.01 8.78 -1.86
N GLY A 376 3.25 9.13 -2.20
CA GLY A 376 3.66 9.42 -3.57
C GLY A 376 2.74 10.44 -4.24
N ASN A 377 2.27 10.12 -5.45
CA ASN A 377 1.42 10.97 -6.28
C ASN A 377 -0.07 10.90 -5.86
N GLY A 378 -0.36 11.08 -4.57
CA GLY A 378 -1.73 11.08 -4.05
C GLY A 378 -2.37 9.69 -3.90
N LYS A 379 -1.58 8.61 -3.96
CA LYS A 379 -2.06 7.24 -3.76
C LYS A 379 -2.52 7.03 -2.32
N LYS A 380 -3.48 6.13 -2.13
CA LYS A 380 -4.14 5.86 -0.83
C LYS A 380 -3.72 4.53 -0.27
N TYR A 381 -3.62 4.46 1.05
CA TYR A 381 -3.35 3.21 1.77
C TYR A 381 -4.59 2.33 1.82
N ILE A 382 -4.40 1.02 1.91
CA ILE A 382 -5.50 0.10 2.22
C ILE A 382 -5.83 0.21 3.71
N ALA A 383 -7.06 0.60 4.01
CA ALA A 383 -7.54 0.67 5.38
C ALA A 383 -8.01 -0.71 5.85
N THR A 384 -8.80 -1.40 5.06
CA THR A 384 -9.25 -2.74 5.41
C THR A 384 -9.63 -3.51 4.15
N ALA A 385 -9.61 -4.83 4.25
CA ALA A 385 -10.00 -5.75 3.21
C ALA A 385 -10.56 -7.00 3.89
N TYR A 386 -11.69 -7.49 3.40
CA TYR A 386 -12.26 -8.74 3.86
C TYR A 386 -13.19 -9.34 2.80
N VAL A 387 -13.35 -10.65 2.89
CA VAL A 387 -14.30 -11.38 2.07
C VAL A 387 -15.71 -11.12 2.55
N VAL A 388 -16.64 -10.82 1.64
CA VAL A 388 -18.05 -10.63 1.96
C VAL A 388 -18.71 -12.00 2.08
N SER A 389 -18.94 -12.46 3.30
CA SER A 389 -19.85 -13.59 3.57
C SER A 389 -21.29 -13.10 3.45
N SER A 390 -22.07 -13.69 2.55
CA SER A 390 -23.42 -13.22 2.22
C SER A 390 -24.43 -13.46 3.34
N THR A 391 -24.50 -12.53 4.29
CA THR A 391 -25.67 -12.16 5.12
C THR A 391 -25.70 -10.65 5.45
N GLN A 392 -25.01 -9.80 4.67
CA GLN A 392 -25.05 -8.33 4.75
C GLN A 392 -25.64 -7.69 3.49
#